data_AF-A0AAE8QLZ1-F1
#
_entry.id   AF-A0AAE8QLZ1-F1
#
_cell.length_a   1.000
_cell.length_b   1.000
_cell.length_c   1.000
_cell.angle_alpha   90.00
_cell.angle_beta   90.00
_cell.angle_gamma   90.00
#
_symmetry.space_group_name_H-M   'P 1'
#
loop_
_entity.id
_entity.type
_entity.pdbx_description
1 polymer ?
#
loop_
_entity_poly.entity_id
_entity_poly.type
_entity_poly.pdbx_seq_one_letter_code
_entity_poly.pdbx_strand_id
1 'polypeptide(L)'
;MAKHSDTSWKQDHPSTLFSNSVQKADRLLKHAKSHPEEIAIEHAFNQIKHAENARFNAEQYGEHLDTVQQNKEYLEQIKQQLHEMKNDNE
;
A
#
# COMPACT_ATOMS: atom_id res chain seq x y z
N MET A 1 40.20 -2.71 15.22
CA MET A 1 39.23 -3.82 15.04
C MET A 1 38.06 -3.52 15.96
N ALA A 2 36.79 -3.44 15.60
CA ALA A 2 36.07 -3.58 14.33
C ALA A 2 35.13 -2.35 14.18
N LYS A 3 34.79 -2.00 12.95
CA LYS A 3 34.06 -0.78 12.61
C LYS A 3 32.59 -0.92 13.00
N HIS A 4 32.11 -0.07 13.90
CA HIS A 4 30.67 0.22 13.99
C HIS A 4 30.28 0.94 12.69
N SER A 5 29.51 0.27 11.82
CA SER A 5 28.67 0.84 10.75
C SER A 5 27.96 -0.30 9.99
N ASP A 6 27.11 -1.06 10.68
CA ASP A 6 26.12 -1.98 10.06
C ASP A 6 24.89 -1.18 9.59
N THR A 7 25.13 -0.11 8.84
CA THR A 7 24.10 0.85 8.46
C THR A 7 23.12 0.23 7.47
N SER A 8 21.99 -0.33 7.90
CA SER A 8 20.64 -0.13 7.31
C SER A 8 20.52 0.09 5.78
N TRP A 9 20.90 -0.87 4.93
CA TRP A 9 20.58 -0.88 3.48
C TRP A 9 20.00 -2.22 3.01
N LYS A 10 19.45 -3.03 3.92
CA LYS A 10 18.63 -4.18 3.48
C LYS A 10 17.47 -3.59 2.68
N GLN A 11 17.46 -3.82 1.36
CA GLN A 11 16.28 -3.60 0.55
C GLN A 11 15.12 -4.26 1.29
N ASP A 12 14.09 -3.49 1.64
CA ASP A 12 12.93 -4.05 2.31
C ASP A 12 12.43 -5.24 1.50
N HIS A 13 12.15 -6.33 2.20
CA HIS A 13 11.66 -7.54 1.57
C HIS A 13 10.40 -7.23 0.74
N PRO A 14 10.20 -7.79 -0.48
CA PRO A 14 9.05 -7.45 -1.32
C PRO A 14 7.69 -7.55 -0.62
N SER A 15 7.49 -8.56 0.23
CA SER A 15 6.28 -8.68 1.05
C SER A 15 6.11 -7.55 2.09
N THR A 16 7.21 -7.06 2.66
CA THR A 16 7.23 -5.91 3.58
C THR A 16 6.91 -4.61 2.84
N LEU A 17 7.53 -4.40 1.68
CA LEU A 17 7.22 -3.24 0.81
C LEU A 17 5.74 -3.21 0.41
N PHE A 18 5.18 -4.37 0.07
CA PHE A 18 3.77 -4.49 -0.24
C PHE A 18 2.89 -4.17 0.98
N SER A 19 3.16 -4.79 2.12
CA SER A 19 2.45 -4.54 3.39
C SER A 19 2.45 -3.05 3.76
N ASN A 20 3.62 -2.40 3.69
CA ASN A 20 3.77 -0.97 3.97
C ASN A 20 2.95 -0.10 2.99
N SER A 21 2.94 -0.47 1.72
CA SER A 21 2.20 0.25 0.69
C SER A 21 0.68 0.15 0.89
N VAL A 22 0.18 -1.02 1.29
CA VAL A 22 -1.24 -1.24 1.62
C VAL A 22 -1.65 -0.45 2.87
N GLN A 23 -0.83 -0.49 3.94
CA GLN A 23 -1.09 0.31 5.14
C GLN A 23 -1.12 1.81 4.84
N LYS A 24 -0.25 2.29 3.94
CA LYS A 24 -0.27 3.70 3.51
C LYS A 24 -1.51 4.04 2.68
N ALA A 25 -1.97 3.13 1.81
CA ALA A 25 -3.21 3.30 1.07
C ALA A 25 -4.42 3.45 2.00
N ASP A 26 -4.51 2.61 3.04
CA ASP A 26 -5.56 2.71 4.06
C ASP A 26 -5.54 4.05 4.81
N ARG A 27 -4.36 4.54 5.20
CA ARG A 27 -4.24 5.86 5.86
C ARG A 27 -4.73 6.99 4.95
N LEU A 28 -4.41 6.95 3.66
CA LEU A 28 -4.86 7.95 2.71
C LEU A 28 -6.36 7.84 2.41
N LEU A 29 -6.92 6.63 2.35
CA LEU A 29 -8.37 6.42 2.27
C LEU A 29 -9.08 7.04 3.48
N LYS A 30 -8.60 6.79 4.70
CA LYS A 30 -9.15 7.39 5.92
C LYS A 30 -9.08 8.91 5.88
N HIS A 31 -7.96 9.46 5.40
CA HIS A 31 -7.82 10.90 5.22
C HIS A 31 -8.84 11.45 4.22
N ALA A 32 -8.94 10.85 3.03
CA ALA A 32 -9.89 11.26 2.00
C ALA A 32 -11.35 11.13 2.44
N LYS A 33 -11.69 10.11 3.23
CA LYS A 33 -13.04 9.98 3.85
C LYS A 33 -13.36 11.09 4.83
N SER A 34 -12.35 11.58 5.58
CA SER A 34 -12.53 12.67 6.54
C SER A 34 -12.52 14.06 5.90
N HIS A 35 -11.74 14.22 4.82
CA HIS A 35 -11.54 15.47 4.09
C HIS A 35 -11.55 15.12 2.59
N PRO A 36 -12.73 15.07 1.95
CA PRO A 36 -12.90 14.62 0.55
C PRO A 36 -12.49 15.70 -0.44
N GLU A 37 -11.28 16.22 -0.28
CA GLU A 37 -10.65 17.11 -1.24
C GLU A 37 -10.16 16.28 -2.44
N GLU A 38 -10.28 16.81 -3.65
CA GLU A 38 -9.88 16.13 -4.89
C GLU A 38 -8.44 15.57 -4.81
N ILE A 39 -7.51 16.37 -4.25
CA ILE A 39 -6.11 15.99 -4.06
C ILE A 39 -5.96 14.79 -3.10
N ALA A 40 -6.77 14.74 -2.03
CA ALA A 40 -6.72 13.63 -1.08
C ALA A 40 -7.21 12.32 -1.71
N ILE A 41 -8.25 12.41 -2.55
CA ILE A 41 -8.78 11.28 -3.34
C ILE A 41 -7.73 10.82 -4.35
N GLU A 42 -7.10 11.75 -5.08
CA GLU A 42 -6.06 11.45 -6.06
C GLU A 42 -4.84 10.77 -5.41
N HIS A 43 -4.38 11.28 -4.25
CA HIS A 43 -3.30 10.68 -3.48
C HIS A 43 -3.61 9.24 -3.06
N ALA A 44 -4.85 8.96 -2.63
CA ALA A 44 -5.29 7.61 -2.29
C ALA A 44 -5.24 6.68 -3.52
N PHE A 45 -5.73 7.13 -4.69
CA PHE A 45 -5.64 6.34 -5.94
C PHE A 45 -4.19 6.09 -6.38
N ASN A 46 -3.33 7.10 -6.30
CA ASN A 46 -1.91 6.96 -6.65
C ASN A 46 -1.22 5.96 -5.72
N GLN A 47 -1.53 5.99 -4.42
CA GLN A 47 -0.98 5.02 -3.47
C GLN A 47 -1.50 3.59 -3.68
N ILE A 48 -2.75 3.41 -4.11
CA ILE A 48 -3.27 2.09 -4.52
C ILE A 48 -2.46 1.55 -5.70
N LYS A 49 -2.22 2.35 -6.74
CA LYS A 49 -1.37 1.94 -7.89
C LYS A 49 0.04 1.54 -7.44
N HIS A 50 0.62 2.28 -6.50
CA HIS A 50 1.92 1.90 -5.91
C HIS A 50 1.85 0.56 -5.17
N ALA A 51 0.79 0.30 -4.42
CA ALA A 51 0.60 -0.98 -3.73
C ALA A 51 0.38 -2.14 -4.72
N GLU A 52 -0.34 -1.93 -5.82
CA GLU A 52 -0.51 -2.94 -6.89
C GLU A 52 0.83 -3.30 -7.56
N ASN A 53 1.70 -2.31 -7.78
CA ASN A 53 3.05 -2.56 -8.30
C ASN A 53 3.92 -3.33 -7.28
N ALA A 54 3.82 -2.99 -5.99
CA ALA A 54 4.54 -3.71 -4.93
C ALA A 54 4.03 -5.15 -4.78
N ARG A 55 2.71 -5.38 -4.98
CA ARG A 55 2.11 -6.73 -5.00
C ARG A 55 2.78 -7.61 -6.05
N PHE A 56 2.94 -7.11 -7.28
CA PHE A 56 3.55 -7.89 -8.36
C PHE A 56 4.94 -8.39 -7.95
N ASN A 57 5.77 -7.52 -7.37
CA ASN A 57 7.09 -7.91 -6.88
C ASN A 57 7.02 -8.95 -5.76
N ALA A 58 6.08 -8.81 -4.82
CA ALA A 58 5.89 -9.76 -3.72
C ALA A 58 5.41 -11.14 -4.21
N GLU A 59 4.49 -11.17 -5.17
CA GLU A 59 3.99 -12.40 -5.79
C GLU A 59 5.08 -13.12 -6.59
N GLN A 60 5.90 -12.38 -7.35
CA GLN A 60 7.01 -12.95 -8.10
C GLN A 60 8.12 -13.49 -7.18
N TYR A 61 8.34 -12.85 -6.03
CA TYR A 61 9.34 -13.32 -5.06
C TYR A 61 8.95 -14.64 -4.41
N GLY A 62 7.64 -14.88 -4.22
CA GLY A 62 7.11 -16.19 -3.83
C GLY A 62 7.26 -16.55 -2.34
N GLU A 63 7.70 -15.62 -1.48
CA GLU A 63 7.78 -15.81 -0.03
C GLU A 63 6.67 -15.06 0.72
N HIS A 64 6.34 -15.54 1.92
CA HIS A 64 5.26 -14.98 2.75
C HIS A 64 3.91 -14.89 2.03
N LEU A 65 3.57 -15.92 1.24
CA LEU A 65 2.38 -15.94 0.38
C LEU A 65 1.08 -15.69 1.14
N ASP A 66 0.95 -16.18 2.37
CA ASP A 66 -0.22 -15.90 3.22
C ASP A 66 -0.35 -14.39 3.51
N THR A 67 0.75 -13.73 3.86
CA THR A 67 0.80 -12.27 4.07
C THR A 67 0.51 -11.51 2.77
N VAL A 68 1.05 -11.98 1.65
CA VAL A 68 0.75 -11.38 0.33
C VAL A 68 -0.73 -11.52 0.02
N GLN A 69 -1.33 -12.68 0.24
CA GLN A 69 -2.74 -12.91 -0.02
C GLN A 69 -3.66 -12.05 0.87
N GLN A 70 -3.35 -11.95 2.17
CA GLN A 70 -4.08 -11.07 3.09
C GLN A 70 -4.03 -9.60 2.66
N ASN A 71 -2.84 -9.11 2.27
CA ASN A 71 -2.67 -7.74 1.81
C ASN A 71 -3.36 -7.48 0.45
N LYS A 72 -3.51 -8.49 -0.41
CA LYS A 72 -4.27 -8.39 -1.65
C LYS A 72 -5.74 -8.13 -1.38
N GLU A 73 -6.34 -8.96 -0.54
CA GLU A 73 -7.74 -8.83 -0.17
C GLU A 73 -8.00 -7.47 0.48
N TYR A 74 -7.08 -7.03 1.34
CA TYR A 74 -7.22 -5.72 1.97
C TYR A 74 -7.06 -4.56 0.96
N LEU A 75 -6.14 -4.66 0.01
CA LEU A 75 -5.98 -3.64 -1.04
C LEU A 75 -7.23 -3.53 -1.92
N GLU A 76 -7.87 -4.65 -2.28
CA GLU A 76 -9.11 -4.64 -3.05
C GLU A 76 -10.26 -3.98 -2.25
N GLN A 77 -10.34 -4.23 -0.94
CA GLN A 77 -11.33 -3.54 -0.08
C GLN A 77 -11.09 -2.03 -0.04
N ILE A 78 -9.83 -1.58 0.08
CA ILE A 78 -9.48 -0.15 0.06
C ILE A 78 -9.88 0.47 -1.28
N LYS A 79 -9.59 -0.21 -2.39
CA LYS A 79 -9.92 0.24 -3.75
C LYS A 79 -11.42 0.38 -3.96
N GLN A 80 -12.20 -0.63 -3.53
CA GLN A 80 -13.66 -0.57 -3.61
C GLN A 80 -14.20 0.61 -2.80
N GLN A 81 -13.77 0.77 -1.54
CA GLN A 81 -14.23 1.87 -0.69
C GLN A 81 -13.86 3.25 -1.25
N LEU A 82 -12.71 3.39 -1.91
CA LEU A 82 -12.31 4.66 -2.53
C LEU A 82 -13.16 4.98 -3.76
N HIS A 83 -13.50 3.97 -4.56
CA HIS A 83 -14.39 4.13 -5.71
C HIS A 83 -15.81 4.51 -5.31
N GLU A 84 -16.37 3.82 -4.30
CA GLU A 84 -17.68 4.15 -3.73
C GLU A 84 -17.71 5.61 -3.25
N MET A 85 -16.71 6.01 -2.47
CA MET A 85 -16.58 7.39 -1.98
C MET A 85 -16.46 8.41 -3.13
N LYS A 86 -15.71 8.12 -4.21
CA LYS A 86 -15.61 9.04 -5.36
C LYS A 86 -16.97 9.20 -6.05
N ASN A 87 -17.69 8.10 -6.24
CA ASN A 87 -18.99 8.10 -6.93
C ASN A 87 -20.08 8.78 -6.10
N ASP A 88 -20.03 8.70 -4.77
CA ASP A 88 -20.98 9.38 -3.87
C ASP A 88 -20.79 10.92 -3.83
N ASN A 89 -19.62 11.42 -4.27
CA ASN A 89 -19.27 12.84 -4.29
C ASN A 89 -19.45 13.51 -5.68
N GLU A 90 -19.94 12.76 -6.69
CA GLU A 90 -20.17 13.23 -8.07
C GLU A 90 -21.66 13.50 -8.32
#